data_AF-A0A7Y5F3Y3-F1
#
_entry.id   AF-A0A7Y5F3Y3-F1
#
_cell.length_a   1.000
_cell.length_b   1.000
_cell.length_c   1.000
_cell.angle_alpha   90.00
_cell.angle_beta   90.00
_cell.angle_gamma   90.00
#
_symmetry.space_group_name_H-M   'P 1'
#
loop_
_entity.id
_entity.type
_entity.pdbx_description
1 polymer ?
#
loop_
_entity_poly.entity_id
_entity_poly.type
_entity_poly.pdbx_seq_one_letter_code
_entity_poly.pdbx_strand_id
1 'polypeptide(L)'
;MNQTDFETYVSNLDNVQREENFGYSFFFVGDDHRLPFVTFANSDKDYDNVSHLNREGVFRINIGVSKETFKRLIGERVEPIDYSVLNVFLPHPDYAPQNFICILNPAGENIETTQHLIEEAHSIADARWQRLSKSST
;
A
#
# COMPACT_ATOMS: atom_id res chain seq x y z
N MET A 1 15.17 5.70 1.65
CA MET A 1 13.98 6.49 1.34
C MET A 1 13.09 6.46 2.57
N ASN A 2 12.68 7.61 3.10
CA ASN A 2 11.79 7.69 4.28
C ASN A 2 10.31 7.72 3.86
N GLN A 3 9.38 7.78 4.81
CA GLN A 3 7.94 7.84 4.54
C GLN A 3 7.57 9.03 3.64
N THR A 4 8.04 10.22 3.97
CA THR A 4 7.74 11.47 3.23
C THR A 4 8.20 11.39 1.78
N ASP A 5 9.36 10.80 1.53
CA ASP A 5 9.87 10.60 0.17
C ASP A 5 8.92 9.72 -0.65
N PHE A 6 8.41 8.62 -0.07
CA PHE A 6 7.44 7.74 -0.73
C PHE A 6 6.08 8.42 -0.92
N GLU A 7 5.57 9.13 0.08
CA GLU A 7 4.31 9.89 -0.05
C GLU A 7 4.42 10.96 -1.14
N THR A 8 5.57 11.63 -1.24
CA THR A 8 5.86 12.60 -2.31
C THR A 8 5.88 11.92 -3.66
N TYR A 9 6.54 10.75 -3.76
CA TYR A 9 6.56 9.97 -5.00
C TYR A 9 5.15 9.57 -5.45
N VAL A 10 4.32 9.03 -4.55
CA VAL A 10 2.92 8.64 -4.86
C VAL A 10 2.10 9.87 -5.27
N SER A 11 2.28 11.01 -4.60
CA SER A 11 1.55 12.25 -4.92
C SER A 11 1.88 12.82 -6.30
N ASN A 12 3.05 12.47 -6.86
CA ASN A 12 3.48 12.93 -8.18
C ASN A 12 2.96 12.06 -9.33
N LEU A 13 2.24 10.97 -9.04
CA LEU A 13 1.57 10.17 -10.06
C LEU A 13 0.30 10.88 -10.56
N ASP A 14 -0.09 10.60 -11.79
CA ASP A 14 -1.22 11.27 -12.44
C ASP A 14 -2.55 11.02 -11.70
N ASN A 15 -3.36 12.07 -11.57
CA ASN A 15 -4.70 12.03 -10.98
C ASN A 15 -4.77 11.44 -9.55
N VAL A 16 -3.70 11.57 -8.77
CA VAL A 16 -3.69 11.10 -7.39
C VAL A 16 -4.24 12.16 -6.43
N GLN A 17 -5.13 11.74 -5.54
CA GLN A 17 -5.59 12.52 -4.39
C GLN A 17 -5.14 11.85 -3.09
N ARG A 18 -4.78 12.68 -2.11
CA ARG A 18 -4.34 12.26 -0.76
C ARG A 18 -5.38 12.66 0.27
N GLU A 19 -5.71 11.74 1.15
CA GLU A 19 -6.55 11.99 2.33
C GLU A 19 -5.86 11.48 3.58
N GLU A 20 -5.98 12.20 4.70
CA GLU A 20 -5.52 11.73 6.00
C GLU A 20 -6.74 11.40 6.87
N ASN A 21 -6.80 10.17 7.37
CA ASN A 21 -7.89 9.75 8.25
C ASN A 21 -7.41 8.67 9.22
N PHE A 22 -7.93 8.66 10.45
CA PHE A 22 -7.55 7.73 11.52
C PHE A 22 -6.02 7.60 11.78
N GLY A 23 -5.23 8.61 11.39
CA GLY A 23 -3.76 8.58 11.49
C GLY A 23 -3.06 7.76 10.40
N TYR A 24 -3.75 7.48 9.29
CA TYR A 24 -3.18 6.94 8.05
C TYR A 24 -3.21 8.00 6.96
N SER A 25 -2.31 7.87 5.99
CA SER A 25 -2.40 8.58 4.71
C SER A 25 -2.92 7.63 3.65
N PHE A 26 -3.99 8.02 2.96
CA PHE A 26 -4.64 7.26 1.90
C PHE A 26 -4.41 7.96 0.56
N PHE A 27 -4.11 7.17 -0.47
CA PHE A 27 -3.91 7.66 -1.82
C PHE A 27 -4.91 6.99 -2.77
N PHE A 28 -5.63 7.82 -3.52
CA PHE A 28 -6.69 7.43 -4.45
C PHE A 28 -6.36 7.92 -5.85
N VAL A 29 -6.87 7.23 -6.87
CA VAL A 29 -6.91 7.76 -8.24
C VAL A 29 -8.31 8.31 -8.49
N GLY A 30 -8.38 9.57 -8.96
CA GLY A 30 -9.63 10.27 -9.19
C GLY A 30 -10.32 10.76 -7.91
N ASP A 31 -11.54 11.26 -8.08
CA ASP A 31 -12.32 11.98 -7.06
C ASP A 31 -13.40 11.12 -6.37
N ASP A 32 -13.53 9.84 -6.74
CA ASP A 32 -14.56 8.97 -6.16
C ASP A 32 -14.23 8.47 -4.74
N HIS A 33 -12.94 8.53 -4.36
CA HIS A 33 -12.36 8.12 -3.08
C HIS A 33 -12.86 6.75 -2.57
N ARG A 34 -13.18 5.81 -3.49
CA ARG A 34 -13.85 4.56 -3.11
C ARG A 34 -12.91 3.50 -2.56
N LEU A 35 -11.72 3.35 -3.15
CA LEU A 35 -10.73 2.38 -2.70
C LEU A 35 -9.32 2.94 -2.93
N PRO A 36 -8.53 3.14 -1.86
CA PRO A 36 -7.16 3.60 -1.99
C PRO A 36 -6.32 2.53 -2.67
N PHE A 37 -5.33 2.93 -3.45
CA PHE A 37 -4.38 1.99 -4.06
C PHE A 37 -3.11 1.84 -3.23
N VAL A 38 -2.78 2.86 -2.44
CA VAL A 38 -1.67 2.86 -1.46
C VAL A 38 -2.12 3.53 -0.18
N THR A 39 -1.68 3.01 0.96
CA THR A 39 -1.82 3.69 2.26
C THR A 39 -0.54 3.63 3.08
N PHE A 40 -0.35 4.61 3.97
CA PHE A 40 0.78 4.67 4.89
C PHE A 40 0.30 4.66 6.33
N ALA A 41 1.00 3.91 7.19
CA ALA A 41 0.76 3.83 8.62
C ALA A 41 2.09 4.01 9.38
N ASN A 42 2.10 4.72 10.49
CA ASN A 42 3.31 4.96 11.30
C ASN A 42 3.09 4.86 12.81
N SER A 43 1.93 4.34 13.21
CA SER A 43 1.54 4.14 14.60
C SER A 43 0.54 3.01 14.67
N ASP A 44 0.54 2.26 15.78
CA ASP A 44 -0.46 1.22 15.99
C ASP A 44 -1.84 1.85 16.22
N LYS A 45 -2.88 1.11 15.84
CA LYS A 45 -4.28 1.36 16.18
C LYS A 45 -4.87 0.15 16.90
N ASP A 46 -5.99 0.34 17.59
CA ASP A 46 -6.68 -0.74 18.31
C ASP A 46 -6.99 -1.97 17.45
N TYR A 47 -7.22 -1.75 16.15
CA TYR A 47 -7.51 -2.78 15.14
C TYR A 47 -6.35 -3.03 14.16
N ASP A 48 -5.21 -2.35 14.32
CA ASP A 48 -4.04 -2.49 13.45
C ASP A 48 -2.77 -2.27 14.27
N ASN A 49 -2.35 -3.31 14.99
CA ASN A 49 -1.21 -3.26 15.91
C ASN A 49 -0.22 -4.40 15.72
N VAL A 50 -0.53 -5.39 14.87
CA VAL A 50 0.31 -6.59 14.70
C VAL A 50 1.68 -6.28 14.08
N SER A 51 1.84 -5.14 13.41
CA SER A 51 3.12 -4.66 12.85
C SER A 51 4.02 -3.94 13.86
N HIS A 52 3.54 -3.67 15.08
CA HIS A 52 4.26 -2.92 16.12
C HIS A 52 4.87 -1.62 15.58
N LEU A 53 4.04 -0.75 15.02
CA LEU A 53 4.47 0.50 14.38
C LEU A 53 4.83 1.60 15.36
N ASN A 54 4.50 1.48 16.65
CA ASN A 54 4.95 2.40 17.70
C ASN A 54 6.45 2.23 18.04
N ARG A 55 7.29 2.14 16.99
CA ARG A 55 8.74 2.13 17.02
C ARG A 55 9.23 3.38 16.31
N GLU A 56 10.23 4.03 16.88
CA GLU A 56 10.78 5.26 16.31
C GLU A 56 11.23 5.05 14.85
N GLY A 57 10.71 5.89 13.95
CA GLY A 57 11.06 5.86 12.52
C GLY A 57 10.49 4.69 11.72
N VAL A 58 9.62 3.84 12.30
CA VAL A 58 8.99 2.72 11.59
C VAL A 58 7.69 3.16 10.93
N PHE A 59 7.52 2.79 9.67
CA PHE A 59 6.30 3.01 8.91
C PHE A 59 6.01 1.82 7.99
N ARG A 60 4.72 1.59 7.72
CA ARG A 60 4.21 0.57 6.80
C ARG A 60 3.66 1.23 5.56
N ILE A 61 3.99 0.66 4.40
CA ILE A 61 3.34 0.95 3.14
C ILE A 61 2.45 -0.24 2.81
N ASN A 62 1.17 0.00 2.55
CA ASN A 62 0.21 -0.99 2.08
C ASN A 62 -0.09 -0.71 0.62
N ILE A 63 -0.06 -1.74 -0.23
CA ILE A 63 -0.18 -1.58 -1.69
C ILE A 63 -1.17 -2.62 -2.23
N GLY A 64 -2.20 -2.17 -2.96
CA GLY A 64 -3.16 -3.04 -3.63
C GLY A 64 -2.66 -3.50 -4.99
N VAL A 65 -2.03 -4.67 -5.06
CA VAL A 65 -1.41 -5.20 -6.29
C VAL A 65 -2.34 -6.14 -7.07
N SER A 66 -1.95 -6.52 -8.28
CA SER A 66 -2.68 -7.56 -9.02
C SER A 66 -2.62 -8.91 -8.30
N LYS A 67 -3.59 -9.77 -8.61
CA LYS A 67 -3.61 -11.15 -8.12
C LYS A 67 -2.36 -11.95 -8.52
N GLU A 68 -1.80 -11.67 -9.70
CA GLU A 68 -0.60 -12.33 -10.19
C GLU A 68 0.64 -11.89 -9.39
N THR A 69 0.82 -10.57 -9.21
CA THR A 69 1.89 -10.03 -8.38
C THR A 69 1.78 -10.51 -6.93
N PHE A 70 0.58 -10.51 -6.34
CA PHE A 70 0.36 -11.02 -4.99
C PHE A 70 0.82 -12.47 -4.85
N LYS A 71 0.41 -13.35 -5.77
CA LYS A 71 0.83 -14.76 -5.77
C LYS A 71 2.34 -14.92 -5.96
N ARG A 72 2.95 -14.10 -6.83
CA ARG A 72 4.39 -14.14 -7.09
C ARG A 72 5.21 -13.72 -5.87
N LEU A 73 4.78 -12.68 -5.15
CA LEU A 73 5.50 -12.15 -3.98
C LEU A 73 5.26 -12.97 -2.72
N ILE A 74 4.01 -13.37 -2.47
CA ILE A 74 3.62 -13.99 -1.22
C ILE A 74 3.62 -15.52 -1.31
N GLY A 75 3.34 -16.09 -2.48
CA GLY A 75 3.22 -17.53 -2.68
C GLY A 75 2.10 -18.15 -1.84
N GLU A 76 2.28 -19.41 -1.47
CA GLU A 76 1.41 -20.16 -0.57
C GLU A 76 1.86 -20.02 0.89
N ARG A 77 2.31 -18.83 1.33
CA ARG A 77 2.77 -18.63 2.71
C ARG A 77 1.66 -19.01 3.70
N VAL A 78 1.89 -20.07 4.44
CA VAL A 78 1.13 -20.52 5.62
C VAL A 78 2.14 -20.67 6.75
N GLU A 79 1.68 -20.47 8.00
CA GLU A 79 2.42 -20.35 9.29
C GLU A 79 2.37 -18.91 9.84
N PRO A 80 2.40 -18.72 11.17
CA PRO A 80 2.22 -17.39 11.76
C PRO A 80 3.26 -16.40 11.21
N ILE A 81 2.77 -15.28 10.72
CA ILE A 81 3.58 -14.21 10.13
C ILE A 81 3.96 -13.22 11.23
N ASP A 82 5.25 -12.98 11.40
CA ASP A 82 5.73 -11.83 12.17
C ASP A 82 5.62 -10.58 11.29
N TYR A 83 4.60 -9.76 11.55
CA TYR A 83 4.33 -8.53 10.81
C TYR A 83 5.24 -7.36 11.20
N SER A 84 6.13 -7.55 12.18
CA SER A 84 7.04 -6.50 12.67
C SER A 84 8.39 -6.47 11.93
N VAL A 85 8.65 -7.47 11.08
CA VAL A 85 9.89 -7.56 10.29
C VAL A 85 10.03 -6.39 9.34
N LEU A 86 11.24 -5.81 9.31
CA LEU A 86 11.56 -4.68 8.44
C LEU A 86 12.00 -5.17 7.06
N ASN A 87 11.68 -4.37 6.05
CA ASN A 87 12.14 -4.51 4.67
C ASN A 87 11.81 -5.88 4.04
N VAL A 88 10.64 -6.44 4.35
CA VAL A 88 10.14 -7.69 3.77
C VAL A 88 8.71 -7.47 3.28
N PHE A 89 8.43 -7.88 2.04
CA PHE A 89 7.05 -7.92 1.55
C PHE A 89 6.29 -9.07 2.21
N LEU A 90 5.17 -8.72 2.82
CA LEU A 90 4.23 -9.61 3.49
C LEU A 90 2.83 -9.41 2.89
N PRO A 91 1.92 -10.40 2.99
CA PRO A 91 0.50 -10.11 2.78
C PRO A 91 0.07 -9.06 3.81
N HIS A 92 -0.89 -8.19 3.50
CA HIS A 92 -1.42 -7.27 4.50
C HIS A 92 -2.19 -8.06 5.59
N PRO A 93 -2.05 -7.74 6.89
CA PRO A 93 -2.69 -8.52 7.97
C PRO A 93 -4.20 -8.72 7.78
N ASP A 94 -4.95 -7.66 7.44
CA ASP A 94 -6.41 -7.76 7.24
C ASP A 94 -6.85 -7.81 5.77
N TYR A 95 -6.15 -7.11 4.88
CA TYR A 95 -6.55 -6.92 3.47
C TYR A 95 -5.87 -7.87 2.47
N ALA A 96 -5.17 -8.90 2.94
CA ALA A 96 -4.62 -9.94 2.06
C ALA A 96 -5.64 -10.56 1.10
N PRO A 97 -6.91 -10.84 1.48
CA PRO A 97 -7.90 -11.37 0.55
C PRO A 97 -8.22 -10.44 -0.63
N GLN A 98 -7.94 -9.14 -0.51
CA GLN A 98 -8.07 -8.14 -1.58
C GLN A 98 -6.76 -7.94 -2.36
N ASN A 99 -5.77 -8.81 -2.17
CA ASN A 99 -4.43 -8.75 -2.75
C ASN A 99 -3.61 -7.54 -2.28
N PHE A 100 -3.83 -7.07 -1.06
CA PHE A 100 -2.93 -6.07 -0.47
C PHE A 100 -1.69 -6.74 0.12
N ILE A 101 -0.55 -6.17 -0.20
CA ILE A 101 0.73 -6.47 0.45
C ILE A 101 1.12 -5.33 1.38
N CYS A 102 2.04 -5.59 2.30
CA CYS A 102 2.66 -4.56 3.11
C CYS A 102 4.18 -4.78 3.25
N ILE A 103 4.89 -3.68 3.48
CA ILE A 103 6.32 -3.67 3.80
C ILE A 103 6.60 -2.57 4.82
N LEU A 104 7.45 -2.86 5.80
CA LEU A 104 7.96 -1.87 6.76
C LEU A 104 9.31 -1.32 6.29
N ASN A 105 9.51 -0.01 6.32
CA ASN A 105 10.79 0.65 6.03
C ASN A 105 11.55 0.07 4.82
N PRO A 106 11.01 0.18 3.58
CA PRO A 106 11.70 -0.30 2.39
C PRO A 106 13.14 0.24 2.29
N ALA A 107 14.08 -0.65 2.01
CA ALA A 107 15.51 -0.35 1.93
C ALA A 107 16.22 -1.19 0.86
N GLY A 108 17.34 -0.70 0.34
CA GLY A 108 18.09 -1.37 -0.73
C GLY A 108 17.24 -1.54 -2.00
N GLU A 109 17.30 -2.72 -2.61
CA GLU A 109 16.54 -3.07 -3.83
C GLU A 109 15.02 -3.01 -3.65
N ASN A 110 14.53 -3.12 -2.41
CA ASN A 110 13.10 -3.03 -2.13
C ASN A 110 12.58 -1.60 -2.26
N ILE A 111 13.43 -0.57 -2.30
CA ILE A 111 12.98 0.80 -2.60
C ILE A 111 12.41 0.85 -4.03
N GLU A 112 13.22 0.44 -5.00
CA GLU A 112 12.82 0.39 -6.41
C GLU A 112 11.66 -0.58 -6.62
N THR A 113 11.71 -1.75 -5.99
CA THR A 113 10.61 -2.73 -6.05
C THR A 113 9.31 -2.14 -5.51
N THR A 114 9.36 -1.41 -4.39
CA THR A 114 8.18 -0.74 -3.82
C THR A 114 7.62 0.31 -4.78
N GLN A 115 8.46 1.11 -5.43
CA GLN A 115 8.04 2.09 -6.43
C GLN A 115 7.32 1.42 -7.62
N HIS A 116 7.89 0.36 -8.20
CA HIS A 116 7.24 -0.38 -9.28
C HIS A 116 5.89 -0.99 -8.86
N LEU A 117 5.77 -1.48 -7.62
CA LEU A 117 4.50 -2.03 -7.11
C LEU A 117 3.45 -0.93 -6.89
N ILE A 118 3.88 0.27 -6.49
CA ILE A 118 3.02 1.46 -6.40
C ILE A 118 2.51 1.86 -7.78
N GLU A 119 3.37 1.86 -8.81
CA GLU A 119 2.99 2.16 -10.20
C GLU A 119 2.00 1.13 -10.76
N GLU A 120 2.19 -0.16 -10.44
CA GLU A 120 1.24 -1.22 -10.77
C GLU A 120 -0.13 -0.94 -10.11
N ALA A 121 -0.13 -0.66 -8.81
CA ALA A 121 -1.36 -0.38 -8.04
C ALA A 121 -2.08 0.87 -8.57
N HIS A 122 -1.33 1.91 -8.92
CA HIS A 122 -1.84 3.13 -9.56
C HIS A 122 -2.51 2.80 -10.90
N SER A 123 -1.83 2.04 -11.77
CA SER A 123 -2.38 1.64 -13.08
C SER A 123 -3.68 0.84 -12.94
N ILE A 124 -3.77 -0.04 -11.95
CA ILE A 124 -5.00 -0.81 -11.66
C ILE A 124 -6.13 0.13 -11.22
N ALA A 125 -5.83 1.10 -10.35
CA ALA A 125 -6.78 2.06 -9.84
C ALA A 125 -7.27 3.04 -10.91
N ASP A 126 -6.37 3.56 -11.76
CA ASP A 126 -6.73 4.41 -12.90
C ASP A 126 -7.62 3.64 -13.89
N ALA A 127 -7.25 2.42 -14.27
CA ALA A 127 -8.08 1.60 -15.16
C ALA A 127 -9.48 1.33 -14.56
N ARG A 128 -9.60 1.21 -13.24
CA ARG A 128 -10.91 1.12 -12.57
C ARG A 128 -11.68 2.44 -12.65
N TRP A 129 -11.06 3.57 -12.33
CA TRP A 129 -11.69 4.89 -12.38
C TRP A 129 -12.18 5.23 -13.80
N GLN A 130 -11.35 4.99 -14.82
CA GLN A 130 -11.70 5.19 -16.23
C GLN A 130 -12.90 4.35 -16.72
N ARG A 131 -13.10 3.15 -16.15
CA ARG A 131 -14.27 2.31 -16.46
C ARG A 131 -15.56 2.85 -15.82
N LEU A 132 -15.44 3.41 -14.62
CA LEU A 132 -16.57 3.99 -13.90
C LEU A 132 -17.01 5.31 -14.54
N SER A 133 -16.07 6.19 -14.90
CA SER A 133 -16.37 7.47 -15.57
C SER A 133 -17.09 7.29 -16.91
N LYS A 134 -16.70 6.27 -17.69
CA LYS A 134 -17.35 5.91 -18.97
C LYS A 134 -18.74 5.30 -18.81
N SER A 135 -19.07 4.74 -17.64
CA SER A 135 -20.38 4.13 -17.39
C SER A 135 -21.42 5.16 -16.91
N SER A 136 -20.98 6.38 -16.56
CA SER A 136 -21.82 7.48 -16.11
C SER A 136 -22.14 8.51 -17.20
N THR A 137 -21.74 8.25 -18.45
CA THR A 137 -22.04 9.06 -19.65
C THR A 137 -22.95 8.29 -20.59
#